data_AF-A0A1W9M476-F1
#
_entry.id   AF-A0A1W9M476-F1
#
_cell.length_a   1.000
_cell.length_b   1.000
_cell.length_c   1.000
_cell.angle_alpha   90.00
_cell.angle_beta   90.00
_cell.angle_gamma   90.00
#
_symmetry.space_group_name_H-M   'P 1'
#
loop_
_entity.id
_entity.type
_entity.pdbx_description
1 polymer ?
#
loop_
_entity_poly.entity_id
_entity_poly.type
_entity_poly.pdbx_seq_one_letter_code
_entity_poly.pdbx_strand_id
1 'polypeptide(L)'
;MPDNRYQGREAAQYENADLFILPSYSKNFGMVVAEALSHGVPVITTYGTPWHELPRRGCGWWIDCTVDALAETLRQATALSPGVLQAMGQGREYAREFDWRNIAAQTAAVYRWLLGQGLRPRCVLLD
;
A
#
# COMPACT_ATOMS: atom_id res chain seq x y z
N MET A 1 -3.68 -26.32 6.91
CA MET A 1 -3.41 -24.94 7.38
C MET A 1 -1.95 -24.67 7.10
N PRO A 2 -1.58 -23.66 6.28
CA PRO A 2 -0.17 -23.34 6.09
C PRO A 2 0.43 -22.78 7.39
N ASP A 3 1.73 -23.03 7.56
CA ASP A 3 2.52 -22.73 8.76
C ASP A 3 2.64 -21.20 8.99
N ASN A 4 2.12 -20.72 10.12
CA ASN A 4 2.01 -19.29 10.48
C ASN A 4 3.37 -18.65 10.89
N ARG A 5 4.47 -19.41 10.83
CA ARG A 5 5.82 -18.95 11.21
C ARG A 5 6.43 -17.95 10.22
N TYR A 6 6.01 -17.97 8.96
CA TYR A 6 6.52 -17.05 7.94
C TYR A 6 5.94 -15.64 8.10
N GLN A 7 4.63 -15.52 8.35
CA GLN A 7 3.97 -14.24 8.60
C GLN A 7 4.50 -13.51 9.85
N GLY A 8 4.88 -14.25 10.90
CA GLY A 8 5.48 -13.64 12.09
C GLY A 8 6.87 -13.02 11.87
N ARG A 9 7.67 -13.57 10.95
CA ARG A 9 9.00 -13.01 10.61
C ARG A 9 8.89 -11.78 9.71
N GLU A 10 7.95 -11.79 8.78
CA GLU A 10 7.67 -10.67 7.89
C GLU A 10 7.10 -9.46 8.65
N ALA A 11 6.14 -9.68 9.54
CA ALA A 11 5.63 -8.64 10.42
C ALA A 11 6.74 -7.95 11.24
N ALA A 12 7.65 -8.74 11.82
CA ALA A 12 8.78 -8.21 12.58
C ALA A 12 9.72 -7.37 11.72
N GLN A 13 9.85 -7.64 10.42
CA GLN A 13 10.66 -6.81 9.51
C GLN A 13 10.03 -5.45 9.29
N TYR A 14 8.71 -5.39 9.08
CA TYR A 14 8.00 -4.12 8.95
C TYR A 14 8.01 -3.33 10.27
N GLU A 15 7.78 -3.99 11.41
CA GLU A 15 7.76 -3.32 12.71
C GLU A 15 9.10 -2.68 13.12
N ASN A 16 10.21 -3.20 12.59
CA ASN A 16 11.55 -2.65 12.83
C ASN A 16 12.05 -1.72 11.70
N ALA A 17 11.23 -1.45 10.68
CA ALA A 17 11.61 -0.60 9.56
C ALA A 17 11.02 0.81 9.69
N ASP A 18 11.86 1.83 9.50
CA ASP A 18 11.41 3.24 9.40
C ASP A 18 10.87 3.60 8.01
N LEU A 19 11.23 2.80 6.99
CA LEU A 19 10.94 3.06 5.59
C LEU A 19 10.96 1.75 4.78
N PHE A 20 9.98 1.56 3.90
CA PHE A 20 9.93 0.45 2.96
C PHE A 20 10.10 0.93 1.52
N ILE A 21 10.87 0.20 0.71
CA ILE A 21 11.19 0.59 -0.67
C ILE A 21 10.84 -0.54 -1.64
N LEU A 22 10.02 -0.22 -2.64
CA LEU A 22 9.69 -1.12 -3.75
C LEU A 22 10.01 -0.45 -5.09
N PRO A 23 11.25 -0.59 -5.62
CA PRO A 23 11.68 0.05 -6.86
C PRO A 23 11.34 -0.83 -8.07
N SER A 24 10.04 -1.01 -8.35
CA SER A 24 9.58 -1.94 -9.39
C SER A 24 9.30 -1.24 -10.72
N TYR A 25 9.65 -1.85 -11.85
CA TYR A 25 9.22 -1.33 -13.16
C TYR A 25 7.71 -1.51 -13.41
N SER A 26 7.11 -2.56 -12.84
CA SER A 26 5.69 -2.85 -12.99
C SER A 26 5.18 -3.78 -11.88
N LYS A 27 4.02 -3.45 -11.30
CA LYS A 27 3.24 -4.31 -10.41
C LYS A 27 1.75 -4.19 -10.73
N ASN A 28 1.05 -5.32 -10.73
CA ASN A 28 -0.41 -5.34 -10.83
C ASN A 28 -1.07 -4.62 -9.64
N PHE A 29 -0.58 -4.88 -8.42
CA PHE A 29 -1.04 -4.22 -7.20
C PHE A 29 0.13 -3.87 -6.29
N GLY A 30 0.96 -4.87 -5.95
CA GLY A 30 2.06 -4.68 -5.00
C GLY A 30 1.58 -4.79 -3.56
N MET A 31 1.04 -5.96 -3.19
CA MET A 31 0.52 -6.26 -1.84
C MET A 31 1.48 -5.87 -0.71
N VAL A 32 2.78 -6.03 -0.91
CA VAL A 32 3.83 -5.64 0.05
C VAL A 32 3.81 -4.15 0.42
N VAL A 33 3.31 -3.27 -0.46
CA VAL A 33 3.10 -1.86 -0.13
C VAL A 33 1.93 -1.72 0.85
N ALA A 34 0.83 -2.43 0.64
CA ALA A 34 -0.31 -2.44 1.56
C ALA A 34 0.09 -3.01 2.93
N GLU A 35 0.92 -4.06 2.94
CA GLU A 35 1.46 -4.67 4.16
C GLU A 35 2.34 -3.67 4.93
N ALA A 36 3.34 -3.05 4.28
CA ALA A 36 4.19 -2.03 4.90
C ALA A 36 3.35 -0.88 5.50
N LEU A 37 2.39 -0.34 4.73
CA LEU A 37 1.48 0.71 5.19
C LEU A 37 0.62 0.25 6.37
N SER A 38 0.17 -1.01 6.41
CA SER A 38 -0.61 -1.58 7.51
C SER A 38 0.18 -1.67 8.83
N HIS A 39 1.51 -1.81 8.72
CA HIS A 39 2.44 -1.72 9.84
C HIS A 39 2.86 -0.28 10.16
N GLY A 40 2.33 0.71 9.42
CA GLY A 40 2.63 2.13 9.59
C GLY A 40 4.02 2.53 9.11
N VAL A 41 4.59 1.74 8.19
CA VAL A 41 5.86 2.03 7.56
C VAL A 41 5.60 2.86 6.31
N PRO A 42 6.14 4.09 6.19
CA PRO A 42 6.02 4.87 4.97
C PRO A 42 6.75 4.18 3.81
N VAL A 43 6.28 4.43 2.58
CA VAL A 43 6.73 3.68 1.40
C VAL A 43 7.35 4.59 0.34
N ILE A 44 8.49 4.19 -0.24
CA ILE A 44 8.97 4.69 -1.54
C ILE A 44 8.64 3.63 -2.59
N THR A 45 7.87 4.00 -3.61
CA THR A 45 7.64 3.14 -4.77
C THR A 45 7.53 3.97 -6.05
N THR A 46 7.31 3.30 -7.18
CA THR A 46 7.50 3.86 -8.51
C THR A 46 6.19 4.02 -9.26
N TYR A 47 6.20 4.84 -10.32
CA TYR A 47 5.09 5.05 -11.23
C TYR A 47 4.55 3.77 -11.90
N GLY A 48 5.36 2.70 -11.95
CA GLY A 48 4.95 1.37 -12.40
C GLY A 48 4.05 0.61 -11.42
N THR A 49 3.67 1.22 -10.30
CA THR A 49 2.81 0.63 -9.27
C THR A 49 1.57 1.50 -9.03
N PRO A 50 0.41 0.93 -8.63
CA PRO A 50 -0.85 1.67 -8.52
C PRO A 50 -1.00 2.47 -7.21
N TRP A 51 0.09 3.08 -6.71
CA TRP A 51 0.16 3.74 -5.40
C TRP A 51 0.30 5.27 -5.49
N HIS A 52 -0.35 5.87 -6.48
CA HIS A 52 -0.28 7.31 -6.78
C HIS A 52 -0.81 8.24 -5.65
N GLU A 53 -1.60 7.70 -4.73
CA GLU A 53 -2.15 8.46 -3.60
C GLU A 53 -1.18 8.57 -2.41
N LEU A 54 -0.04 7.86 -2.41
CA LEU A 54 0.95 7.91 -1.32
C LEU A 54 1.39 9.33 -0.95
N PRO A 55 1.77 10.22 -1.90
CA PRO A 55 2.20 11.57 -1.56
C PRO A 55 1.07 12.43 -1.02
N ARG A 56 -0.14 12.30 -1.61
CA ARG A 56 -1.34 13.06 -1.19
C ARG A 56 -1.78 12.71 0.21
N ARG A 57 -1.63 11.44 0.59
CA ARG A 57 -1.96 10.91 1.92
C ARG A 57 -0.82 11.08 2.92
N GLY A 58 0.31 11.64 2.50
CA GLY A 58 1.48 11.87 3.36
C GLY A 58 2.03 10.57 3.95
N CYS A 59 1.92 9.45 3.24
CA CYS A 59 2.37 8.13 3.72
C CYS A 59 3.43 7.49 2.82
N GLY A 60 3.98 8.25 1.87
CA GLY A 60 5.07 7.78 1.04
C GLY A 60 5.36 8.65 -0.18
N TRP A 61 6.18 8.11 -1.07
CA TRP A 61 6.64 8.71 -2.30
C TRP A 61 6.30 7.80 -3.48
N TRP A 62 5.93 8.44 -4.58
CA TRP A 62 5.65 7.81 -5.87
C TRP A 62 6.54 8.50 -6.91
N ILE A 63 7.52 7.77 -7.46
CA ILE A 63 8.65 8.35 -8.20
C ILE A 63 8.93 7.63 -9.52
N ASP A 64 9.82 8.19 -10.34
CA ASP A 64 10.38 7.47 -11.49
C ASP A 64 11.21 6.26 -11.05
N CYS A 65 11.17 5.19 -11.84
CA CYS A 65 11.97 3.99 -11.61
C CYS A 65 13.40 4.16 -12.14
N THR A 66 14.13 5.16 -11.63
CA THR A 66 15.52 5.45 -11.98
C THR A 66 16.40 5.48 -10.74
N VAL A 67 17.70 5.23 -10.92
CA VAL A 67 18.68 5.29 -9.81
C VAL A 67 18.72 6.68 -9.20
N ASP A 68 18.71 7.74 -10.03
CA ASP A 68 18.79 9.12 -9.57
C ASP A 68 17.57 9.53 -8.75
N ALA A 69 16.36 9.20 -9.22
CA ALA A 69 15.12 9.50 -8.50
C ALA A 69 15.07 8.75 -7.17
N LEU A 70 15.45 7.47 -7.16
CA LEU A 70 15.48 6.68 -5.93
C LEU A 70 16.52 7.22 -4.94
N ALA A 71 17.73 7.53 -5.40
CA ALA A 71 18.81 8.05 -4.56
C ALA A 71 18.45 9.41 -3.95
N GLU A 72 17.84 10.30 -4.73
CA GLU A 72 17.36 11.59 -4.24
C GLU A 72 16.25 11.43 -3.20
N THR A 73 15.26 10.58 -3.49
CA THR A 73 14.15 10.33 -2.56
C THR A 73 14.64 9.69 -1.25
N LEU A 74 15.61 8.77 -1.32
CA LEU A 74 16.25 8.20 -0.13
C LEU A 74 17.00 9.25 0.69
N ARG A 75 17.71 10.19 0.05
CA ARG A 75 18.35 11.31 0.78
C ARG A 75 17.30 12.18 1.47
N GLN A 76 16.20 12.49 0.80
CA GLN A 76 15.11 13.28 1.39
C GLN A 76 14.47 12.55 2.58
N ALA A 77 14.13 11.27 2.41
CA ALA A 77 13.47 10.48 3.44
C ALA A 77 14.37 10.28 4.67
N THR A 78 15.66 9.98 4.46
CA THR A 78 16.61 9.76 5.57
C THR A 78 17.05 11.06 6.28
N ALA A 79 16.82 12.22 5.66
CA ALA A 79 17.00 13.52 6.30
C ALA A 79 15.81 13.94 7.20
N LEU A 80 14.66 13.25 7.11
CA LEU A 80 13.52 13.50 7.98
C LEU A 80 13.80 13.01 9.40
N SER A 81 13.28 13.74 10.39
CA SER A 81 13.35 13.27 11.77
C SER A 81 12.50 12.00 11.97
N PRO A 82 12.85 11.12 12.93
CA PRO A 82 12.04 9.94 13.24
C PRO A 82 10.57 10.26 13.52
N GLY A 83 10.28 11.40 14.17
CA GLY A 83 8.92 11.82 14.46
C GLY A 83 8.09 12.15 13.20
N VAL A 84 8.73 12.64 12.14
CA VAL A 84 8.06 12.88 10.86
C VAL A 84 7.75 11.56 10.17
N LEU A 85 8.72 10.64 10.08
CA LEU A 85 8.49 9.31 9.49
C LEU A 85 7.42 8.52 10.27
N GLN A 86 7.42 8.62 11.60
CA GLN A 86 6.38 8.02 12.44
C GLN A 86 4.99 8.60 12.15
N ALA A 87 4.89 9.92 11.95
CA ALA A 87 3.62 10.57 11.60
C ALA A 87 3.10 10.11 10.22
N MET A 88 4.00 9.83 9.26
CA MET A 88 3.64 9.25 7.97
C MET A 88 3.03 7.84 8.08
N GLY A 89 3.20 7.17 9.24
CA GLY A 89 2.54 5.92 9.59
C GLY A 89 1.01 5.99 9.65
N GLN A 90 0.40 7.17 9.46
CA GLN A 90 -1.02 7.34 9.13
C GLN A 90 -1.46 6.56 7.86
N GLY A 91 -0.50 6.11 7.04
CA GLY A 91 -0.71 5.18 5.94
C GLY A 91 -1.51 3.91 6.28
N ARG A 92 -1.57 3.53 7.56
CA ARG A 92 -2.45 2.44 8.05
C ARG A 92 -3.91 2.65 7.67
N GLU A 93 -4.40 3.89 7.68
CA GLU A 93 -5.77 4.21 7.31
C GLU A 93 -6.02 3.95 5.83
N TYR A 94 -5.05 4.29 4.99
CA TYR A 94 -5.11 3.98 3.57
C TYR A 94 -5.04 2.47 3.31
N ALA A 95 -4.18 1.75 4.02
CA ALA A 95 -4.05 0.29 3.90
C ALA A 95 -5.37 -0.45 4.19
N ARG A 96 -6.21 0.06 5.11
CA ARG A 96 -7.53 -0.53 5.43
C ARG A 96 -8.49 -0.58 4.26
N GLU A 97 -8.34 0.28 3.26
CA GLU A 97 -9.16 0.24 2.04
C GLU A 97 -8.97 -1.09 1.27
N PHE A 98 -7.83 -1.76 1.48
CA PHE A 98 -7.45 -3.01 0.84
C PHE A 98 -7.58 -4.23 1.76
N ASP A 99 -8.29 -4.09 2.89
CA ASP A 99 -8.57 -5.21 3.79
C ASP A 99 -9.44 -6.29 3.11
N TRP A 100 -9.13 -7.56 3.39
CA TRP A 100 -9.83 -8.70 2.80
C TRP A 100 -11.33 -8.72 3.06
N ARG A 101 -11.80 -8.21 4.20
CA ARG A 101 -13.24 -8.12 4.50
C ARG A 101 -13.92 -7.12 3.58
N ASN A 102 -13.27 -5.98 3.32
CA ASN A 102 -13.76 -4.97 2.40
C ASN A 102 -13.81 -5.49 0.97
N ILE A 103 -12.73 -6.14 0.52
CA ILE A 103 -12.65 -6.74 -0.82
C ILE A 103 -13.71 -7.83 -0.99
N ALA A 104 -13.83 -8.75 -0.03
CA ALA A 104 -14.83 -9.83 -0.09
C ALA A 104 -16.26 -9.30 -0.12
N ALA A 105 -16.57 -8.29 0.70
CA ALA A 105 -17.89 -7.65 0.72
C ALA A 105 -18.23 -6.97 -0.61
N GLN A 106 -17.27 -6.25 -1.21
CA GLN A 106 -17.44 -5.60 -2.51
C GLN A 106 -17.62 -6.64 -3.62
N THR A 107 -16.78 -7.67 -3.67
CA THR A 107 -16.88 -8.77 -4.65
C THR A 107 -18.24 -9.47 -4.57
N ALA A 108 -18.70 -9.80 -3.36
CA ALA A 108 -20.02 -10.40 -3.17
C ALA A 108 -21.16 -9.46 -3.62
N ALA A 109 -21.02 -8.15 -3.41
CA ALA A 109 -21.99 -7.17 -3.88
C ALA A 109 -22.04 -7.09 -5.41
N VAL A 110 -20.89 -7.19 -6.10
CA VAL A 110 -20.81 -7.26 -7.56
C VAL A 110 -21.54 -8.49 -8.08
N TYR A 111 -21.32 -9.66 -7.47
CA TYR A 111 -22.03 -10.88 -7.87
C TYR A 111 -23.53 -10.79 -7.66
N ARG A 112 -23.99 -10.24 -6.52
CA ARG A 112 -25.42 -10.01 -6.30
C ARG A 112 -26.01 -9.09 -7.37
N TRP A 113 -25.33 -8.02 -7.73
CA TRP A 113 -25.79 -7.12 -8.78
C TRP A 113 -25.88 -7.79 -10.16
N LEU A 114 -24.84 -8.54 -10.57
CA LEU A 114 -24.84 -9.28 -11.84
C LEU A 114 -25.96 -10.34 -11.92
N LEU A 115 -26.37 -10.89 -10.78
CA LEU A 115 -27.48 -11.84 -10.67
C LEU A 115 -28.86 -11.17 -10.50
N GLY A 116 -28.95 -9.83 -10.53
CA GLY A 116 -30.20 -9.10 -10.32
C GLY A 116 -30.71 -9.08 -8.88
N GLN A 117 -29.85 -9.44 -7.92
CA GLN A 117 -30.16 -9.56 -6.49
C GLN A 117 -29.70 -8.34 -5.67
N GLY A 118 -29.35 -7.23 -6.32
CA GLY A 118 -28.89 -6.02 -5.64
C GLY A 118 -28.66 -4.84 -6.56
N LEU A 119 -28.51 -3.65 -5.97
CA LEU A 119 -28.11 -2.44 -6.68
C LEU A 119 -26.64 -2.53 -7.13
N ARG A 120 -26.30 -1.78 -8.17
CA ARG A 120 -24.91 -1.66 -8.65
C ARG A 120 -24.01 -1.12 -7.53
N PRO A 121 -22.93 -1.85 -7.15
CA PRO A 121 -21.97 -1.36 -6.17
C PRO A 121 -21.19 -0.16 -6.69
N ARG A 122 -20.76 0.73 -5.79
CA ARG A 122 -19.95 1.92 -6.14
C ARG A 122 -18.60 1.59 -6.79
N CYS A 123 -18.06 0.39 -6.53
CA CYS A 123 -16.81 -0.07 -7.13
C CYS A 123 -16.96 -0.53 -8.59
N VAL A 124 -18.19 -0.58 -9.14
CA VAL A 124 -18.42 -0.85 -10.55
C VAL A 124 -18.53 0.46 -11.32
N LEU A 125 -17.48 0.78 -12.07
CA LEU A 125 -17.46 1.87 -13.03
C LEU A 125 -17.96 1.33 -14.38
N LEU A 126 -18.90 2.02 -14.99
CA LEU A 126 -19.38 1.74 -16.34
C LEU A 126 -19.03 2.97 -17.17
N ASP A 127 -18.42 2.74 -18.32
CA ASP A 127 -18.07 3.77 -19.29
C ASP A 127 -19.31 4.29 -20.03
#